data_AF-A0A7Z9UD22-F1
#
_entry.id   AF-A0A7Z9UD22-F1
#
_cell.length_a   1.000
_cell.length_b   1.000
_cell.length_c   1.000
_cell.angle_alpha   90.00
_cell.angle_beta   90.00
_cell.angle_gamma   90.00
#
_symmetry.space_group_name_H-M   'P 1'
#
loop_
_entity.id
_entity.type
_entity.pdbx_description
1 polymer ?
#
loop_
_entity_poly.entity_id
_entity_poly.type
_entity_poly.pdbx_seq_one_letter_code
_entity_poly.pdbx_strand_id
1 'polypeptide(L)'
;MNETYTHGLGGQDSRRRIQEASPVKNIQRPPAEILYKAELQKLKKQDKGEKPPGWCLSLKAVRAFILGDEALGIEPKFVGHPS
;
A
#
# COMPACT_ATOMS: atom_id res chain seq x y z
N MET A 1 -50.76 -55.72 -11.49
CA MET A 1 -51.22 -54.72 -12.47
C MET A 1 -51.29 -53.40 -11.73
N ASN A 2 -50.37 -52.45 -11.84
CA ASN A 2 -49.19 -52.21 -12.66
C ASN A 2 -48.28 -51.25 -11.87
N GLU A 3 -47.00 -51.59 -11.82
CA GLU A 3 -45.90 -50.81 -11.28
C GLU A 3 -45.70 -49.52 -12.09
N THR A 4 -45.40 -48.41 -11.41
CA THR A 4 -44.61 -47.32 -11.99
C THR A 4 -43.59 -46.79 -10.98
N TYR A 5 -42.47 -47.52 -10.93
CA TYR A 5 -41.20 -46.99 -10.44
C TYR A 5 -40.59 -46.15 -11.58
N THR A 6 -40.45 -44.83 -11.40
CA THR A 6 -39.45 -44.08 -12.14
C THR A 6 -38.61 -43.26 -11.17
N HIS A 7 -37.36 -43.68 -11.17
CA HIS A 7 -36.20 -43.25 -10.42
C HIS A 7 -35.70 -41.89 -10.93
N GLY A 8 -35.17 -41.07 -10.01
CA GLY A 8 -34.08 -40.14 -10.31
C GLY A 8 -34.50 -38.71 -10.70
N LEU A 9 -34.33 -37.79 -9.76
CA LEU A 9 -33.69 -36.51 -10.05
C LEU A 9 -32.74 -36.18 -8.90
N GLY A 10 -31.49 -36.61 -9.06
CA GLY A 10 -30.37 -36.04 -8.34
C GLY A 10 -30.18 -34.60 -8.80
N GLY A 11 -30.50 -33.65 -7.93
CA GLY A 11 -30.18 -32.25 -8.09
C GLY A 11 -29.23 -31.85 -6.98
N GLN A 12 -27.93 -32.00 -7.22
CA GLN A 12 -26.89 -31.40 -6.41
C GLN A 12 -27.07 -29.88 -6.51
N ASP A 13 -27.88 -29.27 -5.64
CA ASP A 13 -27.87 -27.82 -5.47
C ASP A 13 -26.57 -27.46 -4.77
N SER A 14 -25.58 -27.31 -5.63
CA SER A 14 -24.33 -26.62 -5.39
C SER A 14 -24.73 -25.22 -4.96
N ARG A 15 -25.05 -25.04 -3.67
CA ARG A 15 -25.16 -23.73 -3.04
C ARG A 15 -23.81 -23.09 -3.21
N ARG A 16 -23.68 -22.37 -4.33
CA ARG A 16 -22.51 -21.59 -4.72
C ARG A 16 -22.16 -20.80 -3.48
N ARG A 17 -21.09 -21.25 -2.80
CA ARG A 17 -20.40 -20.45 -1.79
C ARG A 17 -20.18 -19.12 -2.50
N ILE A 18 -20.91 -18.10 -2.04
CA ILE A 18 -20.74 -16.74 -2.53
C ILE A 18 -19.25 -16.49 -2.34
N GLN A 19 -18.52 -16.49 -3.44
CA GLN A 19 -17.11 -16.18 -3.44
C GLN A 19 -17.11 -14.69 -3.12
N GLU A 20 -16.72 -14.37 -1.89
CA GLU A 20 -16.54 -13.01 -1.41
C GLU A 20 -15.49 -12.36 -2.32
N ALA A 21 -15.97 -11.68 -3.37
CA ALA A 21 -15.13 -10.87 -4.23
C ALA A 21 -14.57 -9.76 -3.34
N SER A 22 -13.34 -9.96 -2.88
CA SER A 22 -12.56 -8.93 -2.20
C SER A 22 -12.70 -7.63 -2.99
N PRO A 23 -13.08 -6.50 -2.37
CA PRO A 23 -13.22 -5.26 -3.12
C PRO A 23 -11.86 -4.95 -3.73
N VAL A 24 -11.82 -4.94 -5.07
CA VAL A 24 -10.67 -4.42 -5.81
C VAL A 24 -10.45 -3.01 -5.30
N LYS A 25 -9.37 -2.82 -4.52
CA LYS A 25 -9.00 -1.54 -3.93
C LYS A 25 -8.68 -0.60 -5.08
N ASN A 26 -9.69 0.15 -5.53
CA ASN A 26 -9.55 1.23 -6.50
C ASN A 26 -8.95 2.47 -5.81
N ILE A 27 -7.82 2.28 -5.13
CA ILE A 27 -7.13 3.33 -4.41
C ILE A 27 -6.04 3.88 -5.33
N GLN A 28 -6.12 5.19 -5.61
CA GLN A 28 -5.01 5.91 -6.21
C GLN A 28 -3.82 5.84 -5.25
N ARG A 29 -2.60 5.87 -5.80
CA ARG A 29 -1.38 5.70 -5.01
C ARG A 29 -1.44 6.63 -3.77
N PRO A 30 -1.37 6.10 -2.55
CA PRO A 30 -1.54 6.92 -1.35
C PRO A 30 -0.40 7.94 -1.23
N PRO A 31 -0.62 9.03 -0.48
CA PRO A 31 0.37 10.08 -0.33
C PRO A 31 1.66 9.55 0.33
N ALA A 32 2.77 10.23 0.06
CA ALA A 32 4.11 9.84 0.52
C ALA A 32 4.19 9.76 2.06
N GLU A 33 3.44 10.60 2.77
CA GLU A 33 3.37 10.64 4.23
C GLU A 33 2.82 9.36 4.83
N ILE A 34 1.97 8.64 4.09
CA ILE A 34 1.43 7.34 4.49
C ILE A 34 2.39 6.23 4.07
N LEU A 35 2.81 6.23 2.80
CA LEU A 35 3.69 5.19 2.24
C LEU A 35 5.02 5.09 2.98
N TYR A 36 5.62 6.23 3.29
CA TYR A 36 6.99 6.32 3.79
C TYR A 36 7.04 6.90 5.21
N LYS A 37 5.95 6.70 5.97
CA LYS A 37 5.83 7.20 7.35
C LYS A 37 7.04 6.84 8.20
N ALA A 38 7.51 5.60 8.12
CA ALA A 38 8.65 5.13 8.91
C ALA A 38 9.95 5.86 8.56
N GLU A 39 10.24 6.05 7.27
CA GLU A 39 11.42 6.78 6.80
C GLU A 39 11.37 8.25 7.21
N LEU A 40 10.22 8.90 7.05
CA LEU A 40 10.02 10.29 7.46
C LEU A 40 10.19 10.47 8.98
N GLN A 41 9.75 9.51 9.79
CA GLN A 41 9.99 9.54 11.24
C GLN A 41 11.46 9.38 11.59
N LYS A 42 12.21 8.52 10.88
CA LYS A 42 13.67 8.39 11.06
C LYS A 42 14.37 9.71 10.75
N LEU A 43 14.05 10.32 9.61
CA LEU A 43 14.60 11.63 9.22
C LEU A 43 14.26 12.70 10.25
N LYS A 44 13.01 12.78 10.69
CA LYS A 44 12.59 13.78 11.69
C LYS A 44 13.36 13.65 13.01
N LYS A 45 13.75 12.44 13.42
CA LYS A 45 14.55 12.21 14.63
C LYS A 45 16.00 12.68 14.49
N GLN A 46 16.56 12.62 13.28
CA GLN A 46 17.95 13.01 13.02
C GLN A 46 18.10 14.43 12.48
N ASP A 47 17.00 15.03 12.03
CA ASP A 47 16.97 16.36 11.45
C ASP A 47 17.23 17.46 12.49
N LYS A 48 18.42 18.05 12.39
CA LYS A 48 18.89 19.18 13.20
C LYS A 48 18.94 20.50 12.42
N GLY A 49 18.46 20.51 11.16
CA GLY A 49 18.50 21.70 10.31
C GLY A 49 17.42 22.73 10.65
N GLU A 50 17.61 23.95 10.16
CA GLU A 50 16.59 25.00 10.22
C GLU A 50 15.36 24.60 9.38
N LYS A 51 14.18 24.83 9.96
CA LYS A 51 12.89 24.47 9.38
C LYS A 51 12.17 25.76 9.01
N PRO A 52 11.81 25.95 7.73
CA PRO A 52 10.94 27.05 7.33
C PRO A 52 9.61 27.04 8.12
N PRO A 53 8.93 28.20 8.25
CA PRO A 53 7.65 28.27 8.94
C PRO A 53 6.63 27.26 8.37
N GLY A 54 6.01 26.48 9.26
CA GLY A 54 5.01 25.46 8.89
C GLY A 54 5.58 24.11 8.44
N TRP A 55 6.90 23.94 8.39
CA TRP A 55 7.52 22.70 7.91
C TRP A 55 7.89 21.75 9.05
N CYS A 56 7.70 20.45 8.82
CA CYS A 56 8.08 19.41 9.78
C CYS A 56 9.56 18.96 9.66
N LEU A 57 10.20 19.23 8.52
CA LEU A 57 11.55 18.80 8.17
C LEU A 57 12.33 19.98 7.57
N SER A 58 13.65 19.99 7.76
CA SER A 58 14.55 20.91 7.07
C SER A 58 14.70 20.54 5.60
N LEU A 59 15.17 21.48 4.77
CA LEU A 59 15.47 21.22 3.36
C LEU A 59 16.48 20.08 3.17
N LYS A 60 17.46 19.94 4.08
CA LYS A 60 18.45 18.86 4.03
C LYS A 60 17.80 17.50 4.25
N ALA A 61 16.91 17.38 5.23
CA ALA A 61 16.17 16.15 5.49
C ALA A 61 15.20 15.80 4.35
N VAL A 62 14.53 16.80 3.76
CA VAL A 62 13.68 16.59 2.58
C VAL A 62 14.48 16.11 1.37
N ARG A 63 15.67 16.67 1.13
CA ARG A 63 16.56 16.21 0.06
C ARG A 63 17.00 14.76 0.27
N ALA A 64 17.39 14.40 1.49
CA ALA A 64 17.75 13.02 1.86
C ALA A 64 16.57 12.05 1.64
N PHE A 65 15.33 12.48 1.93
CA PHE A 65 14.16 11.68 1.62
C PHE A 65 13.99 11.40 0.12
N ILE A 66 14.21 12.42 -0.73
CA ILE A 66 13.99 12.36 -2.18
C ILE A 66 15.10 11.58 -2.89
N LEU A 67 16.36 11.91 -2.58
CA LEU A 67 17.55 11.33 -3.20
C LEU A 67 18.01 10.03 -2.55
N GLY A 68 17.45 9.67 -1.40
CA GLY A 68 17.89 8.54 -0.59
C GLY A 68 18.99 8.92 0.40
N ASP A 69 19.14 8.07 1.40
CA ASP A 69 20.16 8.16 2.44
C ASP A 69 20.47 6.73 2.92
N GLU A 70 21.58 6.17 2.45
CA GLU A 70 21.99 4.79 2.77
C GLU A 70 22.28 4.60 4.27
N ALA A 71 22.81 5.62 4.95
CA ALA A 71 23.08 5.54 6.38
C ALA A 71 21.79 5.41 7.21
N LEU A 72 20.66 5.91 6.68
CA LEU A 72 19.34 5.80 7.30
C LEU A 72 18.48 4.66 6.74
N GLY A 73 18.99 3.96 5.72
CA GLY A 73 18.26 2.95 4.97
C GLY A 73 17.05 3.54 4.24
N ILE A 74 17.22 4.71 3.64
CA ILE A 74 16.19 5.43 2.90
C ILE A 74 16.49 5.30 1.41
N GLU A 75 15.59 4.68 0.67
CA GLU A 75 15.79 4.46 -0.77
C GLU A 75 15.54 5.75 -1.58
N PRO A 76 16.20 5.96 -2.73
CA PRO A 76 15.90 7.07 -3.63
C PRO A 76 14.49 6.96 -4.22
N LYS A 77 13.72 8.05 -4.17
CA LYS A 77 12.37 8.15 -4.78
C LYS A 77 12.41 8.89 -6.11
N PHE A 78 13.44 9.69 -6.34
CA PHE A 78 13.65 10.43 -7.57
C PHE A 78 14.34 9.57 -8.62
N VAL A 79 13.78 9.55 -9.83
CA VAL A 79 14.35 8.88 -11.00
C VAL A 79 14.87 9.96 -11.95
N GLY A 80 16.17 10.17 -11.95
CA GLY A 80 16.88 11.17 -12.75
C GLY A 80 18.29 11.41 -12.24
N HIS A 81 19.13 12.12 -12.99
CA HIS A 81 20.48 12.47 -12.55
C HIS A 81 20.40 13.64 -11.54
N PRO A 82 20.90 13.49 -10.31
CA PRO A 82 21.08 14.61 -9.40
C PRO A 82 22.36 15.36 -9.81
N SER A 83 22.25 16.30 -10.76
CA SER A 83 23.34 17.23 -11.11
C SER A 83 23.56 18.29 -10.03
#